data_AF-A0A8B6XIL2-F1
#
_entry.id   AF-A0A8B6XIL2-F1
#
_cell.length_a   1.000
_cell.length_b   1.000
_cell.length_c   1.000
_cell.angle_alpha   90.00
_cell.angle_beta   90.00
_cell.angle_gamma   90.00
#
_symmetry.space_group_name_H-M   'P 1'
#
loop_
_entity.id
_entity.type
_entity.pdbx_description
1 polymer ?
#
loop_
_entity_poly.entity_id
_entity_poly.type
_entity_poly.pdbx_seq_one_letter_code
_entity_poly.pdbx_strand_id
1 'polypeptide(L)'
;MWEDYWRNFKGSLSKTPSKLLFLIDILTFPNIFTLIRTLSTIPVTTCTCERSISVIRRLKTYLRNTMSQSRFNGLALMHLHQDIKIDVNEVINYFAKKNTCRMQLVDILNSDPV
;
A
#
# COMPACT_ATOMS: atom_id res chain seq x y z
N MET A 1 -21.63 33.82 -6.36
CA MET A 1 -20.57 33.95 -5.33
C MET A 1 -19.24 33.31 -5.73
N TRP A 2 -19.16 32.00 -6.01
CA TRP A 2 -17.93 31.38 -6.57
C TRP A 2 -17.63 31.88 -7.99
N GLU A 3 -18.63 31.91 -8.88
CA GLU A 3 -18.44 32.43 -10.24
C GLU A 3 -18.06 33.92 -10.25
N ASP A 4 -18.60 34.72 -9.33
CA ASP A 4 -18.27 36.14 -9.21
C ASP A 4 -16.85 36.36 -8.67
N TYR A 5 -16.38 35.45 -7.80
CA TYR A 5 -15.00 35.43 -7.32
C TYR A 5 -14.02 35.15 -8.47
N TRP A 6 -14.31 34.15 -9.31
CA TRP A 6 -13.47 33.81 -10.47
C TRP A 6 -13.54 34.82 -11.61
N ARG A 7 -14.68 35.50 -11.80
CA ARG A 7 -14.81 36.61 -12.76
C ARG A 7 -13.93 37.82 -12.39
N ASN A 8 -13.68 38.03 -11.10
CA ASN A 8 -12.84 39.12 -10.59
C ASN A 8 -11.40 38.69 -10.26
N PHE A 9 -11.08 37.41 -10.41
CA PHE A 9 -9.76 36.87 -10.09
C PHE A 9 -8.75 37.23 -11.19
N LYS A 10 -7.87 38.19 -10.92
CA LYS A 10 -6.77 38.62 -11.82
C LYS A 10 -5.45 37.83 -11.63
N GLY A 11 -5.46 36.78 -10.80
CA GLY A 11 -4.27 35.98 -10.51
C GLY A 11 -3.96 34.91 -11.56
N SER A 12 -2.70 34.51 -11.66
CA SER A 12 -2.27 33.35 -12.44
C SER A 12 -2.79 32.07 -11.78
N LEU A 13 -3.68 31.33 -12.46
CA LEU A 13 -4.08 30.00 -12.02
C LEU A 13 -2.90 29.04 -12.20
N SER A 14 -2.25 28.67 -11.10
CA SER A 14 -1.24 27.62 -11.14
C SER A 14 -1.92 26.29 -11.44
N LYS A 15 -1.50 25.61 -12.52
CA LYS A 15 -2.02 24.29 -12.94
C LYS A 15 -1.71 23.17 -11.94
N THR A 16 -0.91 23.46 -10.91
CA THR A 16 -0.52 22.49 -9.88
C THR A 16 -1.48 22.55 -8.68
N PRO A 17 -2.21 21.46 -8.38
CA PRO A 17 -3.16 21.41 -7.26
C PRO A 17 -2.55 21.82 -5.91
N SER A 18 -1.29 21.47 -5.66
CA SER A 18 -0.57 21.81 -4.43
C SER A 18 -0.36 23.32 -4.23
N LYS A 19 -0.15 24.06 -5.32
CA LYS A 19 -0.02 25.53 -5.27
C LYS A 19 -1.39 26.22 -5.20
N LEU A 20 -2.40 25.60 -5.82
CA LEU A 20 -3.78 26.06 -5.78
C LEU A 20 -4.36 26.01 -4.36
N LEU A 21 -3.98 24.99 -3.57
CA LEU A 21 -4.42 24.81 -2.19
C LEU A 21 -3.91 25.90 -1.23
N PHE A 22 -2.81 26.59 -1.55
CA PHE A 22 -2.30 27.74 -0.80
C PHE A 22 -3.02 29.06 -1.14
N LEU A 23 -3.65 29.15 -2.30
CA LEU A 23 -4.34 30.36 -2.77
C LEU A 23 -5.82 30.39 -2.39
N ILE A 24 -6.43 29.22 -2.18
CA ILE A 24 -7.85 29.09 -1.85
C ILE A 24 -8.00 28.98 -0.33
N ASP A 25 -8.74 29.92 0.24
CA ASP A 25 -8.99 29.96 1.66
C ASP A 25 -10.16 29.02 2.04
N ILE A 26 -9.96 28.23 3.10
CA ILE A 26 -10.90 27.19 3.56
C ILE A 26 -12.23 27.82 3.98
N LEU A 27 -12.16 29.03 4.53
CA LEU A 27 -13.28 29.73 5.13
C LEU A 27 -14.28 30.26 4.09
N THR A 28 -13.83 30.54 2.86
CA THR A 28 -14.69 31.07 1.80
C THR A 28 -15.34 29.97 0.96
N PHE A 29 -14.63 28.87 0.67
CA PHE A 29 -15.14 27.79 -0.19
C PHE A 29 -14.74 26.39 0.32
N PRO A 30 -15.36 25.91 1.42
CA PRO A 30 -14.97 24.65 2.06
C PRO A 30 -15.12 23.43 1.15
N ASN A 31 -16.17 23.36 0.33
CA ASN A 31 -16.43 22.24 -0.59
C ASN A 31 -15.39 22.14 -1.72
N ILE A 32 -14.82 23.27 -2.14
CA ILE A 32 -13.86 23.29 -3.24
C ILE A 32 -12.47 23.01 -2.72
N PHE A 33 -12.16 23.51 -1.52
CA PHE A 33 -10.95 23.15 -0.80
C PHE A 33 -10.89 21.64 -0.54
N THR A 34 -11.97 21.00 -0.10
CA THR A 34 -12.00 19.54 0.11
C THR A 34 -11.79 18.76 -1.20
N LEU A 35 -12.36 19.22 -2.31
CA LEU A 35 -12.18 18.61 -3.63
C LEU A 35 -10.72 18.71 -4.13
N ILE A 36 -10.08 19.87 -3.97
CA ILE A 36 -8.67 20.07 -4.38
C ILE A 36 -7.73 19.29 -3.45
N ARG A 37 -8.07 19.21 -2.16
CA ARG A 37 -7.36 18.39 -1.19
C ARG A 37 -7.45 16.91 -1.55
N THR A 38 -8.64 16.40 -1.87
CA THR A 38 -8.83 14.99 -2.25
C THR A 38 -8.09 14.67 -3.55
N LEU A 39 -8.13 15.56 -4.55
CA LEU A 39 -7.35 15.46 -5.79
C LEU A 39 -5.82 15.50 -5.53
N SER A 40 -5.37 16.25 -4.52
CA SER A 40 -3.96 16.31 -4.14
C SER A 40 -3.50 15.09 -3.34
N THR A 41 -4.39 14.50 -2.52
CA THR A 41 -4.10 13.30 -1.71
C THR A 41 -4.29 11.99 -2.45
N ILE A 42 -5.18 11.93 -3.44
CA ILE A 42 -5.37 10.80 -4.37
C ILE A 42 -4.59 11.15 -5.63
N PRO A 43 -3.27 11.27 -5.55
CA PRO A 43 -2.60 12.25 -6.33
C PRO A 43 -2.65 11.85 -7.80
N VAL A 44 -2.44 12.84 -8.66
CA VAL A 44 -1.89 12.74 -10.01
C VAL A 44 -0.62 11.82 -10.09
N THR A 45 -0.13 11.30 -8.95
CA THR A 45 0.80 10.17 -8.81
C THR A 45 0.13 8.81 -9.04
N THR A 46 -0.75 8.70 -10.05
CA THR A 46 -1.21 7.37 -10.46
C THR A 46 -0.02 6.50 -10.84
N CYS A 47 1.12 7.06 -11.27
CA CYS A 47 2.30 6.29 -11.66
C CYS A 47 2.82 5.31 -10.59
N THR A 48 2.80 5.65 -9.30
CA THR A 48 3.29 4.75 -8.23
C THR A 48 2.28 3.65 -7.92
N CYS A 49 1.00 3.99 -7.83
CA CYS A 49 -0.09 3.03 -7.64
C CYS A 49 -0.29 2.13 -8.88
N GLU A 50 -0.24 2.68 -10.09
CA GLU A 50 -0.30 1.95 -11.35
C GLU A 50 0.90 1.01 -11.48
N ARG A 51 2.10 1.45 -11.08
CA ARG A 51 3.30 0.60 -11.06
C ARG A 51 3.14 -0.56 -10.07
N SER A 52 2.70 -0.30 -8.84
CA SER A 52 2.50 -1.36 -7.85
C SER A 52 1.37 -2.31 -8.25
N ILE A 53 0.23 -1.79 -8.71
CA ILE A 53 -0.89 -2.60 -9.20
C ILE A 53 -0.49 -3.41 -10.45
N SER A 54 0.31 -2.86 -11.35
CA SER A 54 0.82 -3.56 -12.54
C SER A 54 1.76 -4.70 -12.16
N VAL A 55 2.64 -4.49 -11.19
CA VAL A 55 3.52 -5.54 -10.64
C VAL A 55 2.69 -6.64 -9.99
N ILE A 56 1.69 -6.28 -9.18
CA ILE A 56 0.75 -7.21 -8.54
C ILE A 56 -0.05 -8.00 -9.58
N ARG A 57 -0.52 -7.37 -10.66
CA ARG A 57 -1.20 -8.04 -11.78
C ARG A 57 -0.29 -9.05 -12.48
N ARG A 58 0.96 -8.67 -12.77
CA ARG A 58 1.96 -9.57 -13.37
C ARG A 58 2.28 -10.75 -12.46
N LEU A 59 2.47 -10.51 -11.16
CA LEU A 59 2.63 -11.55 -10.13
C LEU A 59 1.41 -12.48 -10.09
N LYS A 60 0.19 -11.93 -10.11
CA LYS A 60 -1.04 -12.71 -10.13
C LYS A 60 -1.12 -13.61 -11.35
N THR A 61 -0.77 -13.12 -12.53
CA THR A 61 -0.74 -13.90 -13.77
C THR A 61 0.33 -14.99 -13.72
N TYR A 62 1.54 -14.66 -13.29
CA TYR A 62 2.64 -15.62 -13.18
C TYR A 62 2.32 -16.77 -12.20
N LEU A 63 1.69 -16.44 -11.07
CA LEU A 63 1.39 -17.40 -10.01
C LEU A 63 0.04 -18.12 -10.18
N ARG A 64 -0.81 -17.73 -11.13
CA ARG A 64 -2.16 -18.31 -11.32
C ARG A 64 -2.15 -19.81 -11.61
N ASN A 65 -1.05 -20.34 -12.12
CA ASN A 65 -0.87 -21.77 -12.33
C ASN A 65 -0.44 -22.54 -11.06
N THR A 66 -0.18 -21.86 -9.93
CA THR A 66 0.46 -22.48 -8.74
C THR A 66 -0.04 -21.96 -7.38
N MET A 67 -1.06 -21.09 -7.30
CA MET A 67 -1.48 -20.39 -6.07
C MET A 67 -2.98 -20.41 -5.78
N SER A 68 -3.34 -20.62 -4.51
CA SER A 68 -4.64 -20.25 -3.95
C SER A 68 -4.70 -18.74 -3.66
N GLN A 69 -5.88 -18.13 -3.82
CA GLN A 69 -6.12 -16.70 -3.58
C GLN A 69 -5.64 -16.23 -2.19
N SER A 70 -5.72 -17.09 -1.17
CA SER A 70 -5.30 -16.81 0.20
C SER A 70 -3.79 -16.59 0.34
N ARG A 71 -2.97 -17.42 -0.31
CA ARG A 71 -1.50 -17.30 -0.27
C ARG A 71 -1.02 -16.07 -1.06
N PHE A 72 -1.73 -15.67 -2.12
CA PHE A 72 -1.46 -14.41 -2.83
C PHE A 72 -1.70 -13.17 -1.97
N ASN A 73 -2.84 -13.08 -1.28
CA ASN A 73 -3.12 -11.95 -0.40
C ASN A 73 -2.07 -11.83 0.72
N GLY A 74 -1.62 -12.96 1.28
CA GLY A 74 -0.53 -12.97 2.28
C GLY A 74 0.79 -12.41 1.74
N LEU A 75 1.19 -12.81 0.53
CA LEU A 75 2.41 -12.27 -0.11
C LEU A 75 2.29 -10.77 -0.43
N ALA A 76 1.13 -10.33 -0.93
CA ALA A 76 0.90 -8.92 -1.25
C ALA A 76 0.98 -8.03 0.00
N LEU A 77 0.43 -8.50 1.13
CA LEU A 77 0.54 -7.83 2.42
C LEU A 77 2.00 -7.75 2.89
N MET A 78 2.77 -8.84 2.80
CA MET A 78 4.20 -8.80 3.15
C MET A 78 5.00 -7.82 2.28
N HIS A 79 4.71 -7.76 0.97
CA HIS A 79 5.39 -6.83 0.07
C HIS A 79 5.04 -5.36 0.36
N LEU A 80 3.78 -5.08 0.69
CA LEU A 80 3.33 -3.73 1.05
C LEU A 80 3.88 -3.29 2.41
N HIS A 81 4.01 -4.23 3.35
CA HIS A 81 4.51 -3.99 4.70
C HIS A 81 5.98 -4.37 4.89
N GLN A 82 6.81 -4.21 3.86
CA GLN A 82 8.24 -4.53 3.91
C GLN A 82 9.01 -3.70 4.97
N ASP A 83 8.46 -2.56 5.38
CA ASP A 83 9.08 -1.67 6.38
C ASP A 83 8.92 -2.19 7.82
N ILE A 84 8.08 -3.22 8.02
CA ILE A 84 7.92 -3.89 9.30
C ILE A 84 9.06 -4.91 9.45
N LYS A 85 9.93 -4.69 10.44
CA LYS A 85 10.96 -5.66 10.81
C LYS A 85 10.29 -6.87 11.46
N ILE A 86 10.31 -8.00 10.77
CA ILE A 86 9.78 -9.27 11.27
C ILE A 86 10.95 -10.07 11.88
N ASP A 87 10.80 -10.53 13.13
CA ASP A 87 11.77 -11.45 13.74
C ASP A 87 11.57 -12.86 13.15
N VAL A 88 12.61 -13.34 12.46
CA VAL A 88 12.61 -14.65 11.81
C VAL A 88 12.42 -15.77 12.83
N ASN A 89 12.95 -15.61 14.05
CA ASN A 89 12.85 -16.62 15.10
C ASN A 89 11.39 -16.80 15.57
N GLU A 90 10.65 -15.70 15.70
CA GLU A 90 9.23 -15.73 16.05
C GLU A 90 8.40 -16.43 14.97
N VAL A 91 8.69 -16.16 13.69
CA VAL A 91 8.02 -16.81 12.56
C VAL A 91 8.29 -18.32 12.52
N ILE A 92 9.54 -18.73 12.79
CA ILE A 92 9.91 -20.15 12.86
C ILE A 92 9.15 -20.83 14.01
N ASN A 93 9.13 -20.22 15.19
CA ASN A 93 8.41 -20.76 16.36
C ASN A 93 6.89 -20.85 16.10
N TYR A 94 6.30 -19.84 15.46
CA TYR A 94 4.89 -19.87 15.08
C TYR A 94 4.60 -20.97 14.03
N PHE A 95 5.47 -21.13 13.04
CA PHE A 95 5.34 -22.18 12.03
C PHE A 95 5.50 -23.58 12.64
N ALA A 96 6.42 -23.74 13.60
CA ALA A 96 6.63 -24.96 14.37
C ALA A 96 5.36 -25.40 15.09
N LYS A 97 4.78 -24.45 15.83
CA LYS A 97 3.56 -24.66 16.62
C LYS A 97 2.35 -24.99 15.73
N LYS A 98 2.29 -24.41 14.53
CA LYS A 98 1.17 -24.58 13.60
C LYS A 98 1.26 -25.85 12.75
N ASN A 99 2.47 -26.34 12.45
CA ASN A 99 2.70 -27.52 11.64
C ASN A 99 3.47 -28.60 12.41
N THR A 100 2.92 -29.01 13.56
CA THR A 100 3.55 -29.96 14.49
C THR A 100 4.00 -31.26 13.82
N CYS A 101 3.25 -31.77 12.83
CA CYS A 101 3.60 -33.01 12.12
C CYS A 101 4.65 -32.84 11.01
N ARG A 102 4.92 -31.61 10.51
CA ARG A 102 5.94 -31.37 9.47
C ARG A 102 7.33 -31.11 10.04
N MET A 103 7.39 -30.73 11.32
CA MET A 103 8.63 -30.43 12.04
C MET A 103 9.08 -31.58 12.94
N GLN A 104 8.49 -32.78 12.79
CA GLN A 104 9.09 -34.03 13.28
C GLN A 104 10.26 -34.44 12.38
N LEU A 105 11.17 -33.52 12.04
CA LEU A 105 12.57 -33.89 11.91
C LEU A 105 13.13 -33.77 13.32
N VAL A 106 12.76 -34.77 14.13
CA VAL A 106 13.48 -35.10 15.35
C VAL A 106 14.95 -35.11 14.97
N ASP A 107 15.74 -34.43 15.78
CA ASP A 107 17.16 -34.21 15.64
C ASP A 107 17.90 -35.55 15.46
N ILE A 108 17.96 -36.06 14.22
CA ILE A 108 18.45 -37.43 13.91
C ILE A 108 19.94 -37.57 14.28
N LEU A 109 20.64 -36.43 14.38
CA LEU A 109 22.04 -36.37 14.79
C LEU A 109 22.22 -36.31 16.31
N ASN A 110 21.14 -36.18 17.10
CA ASN A 110 21.16 -36.24 18.56
C ASN A 110 20.42 -37.46 19.13
N SER A 111 20.02 -38.42 18.27
CA SER A 111 19.58 -39.75 18.72
C SER A 111 20.80 -40.65 19.02
N ASP A 112 21.13 -40.67 20.32
CA ASP A 112 21.65 -41.79 21.16
C ASP A 112 23.15 -42.16 21.06
N PRO A 113 23.79 -42.89 22.03
CA PRO A 113 23.27 -43.44 23.30
C PRO A 113 24.14 -43.14 24.56
N VAL A 114 23.53 -43.30 25.75
CA VAL A 114 24.02 -43.84 27.06
C VAL A 114 23.19 -43.25 28.20
#